data_AF-M1YYZ1-F1
#
_entry.id   AF-M1YYZ1-F1
#
_cell.length_a   1.000
_cell.length_b   1.000
_cell.length_c   1.000
_cell.angle_alpha   90.00
_cell.angle_beta   90.00
_cell.angle_gamma   90.00
#
_symmetry.space_group_name_H-M   'P 1'
#
loop_
_entity.id
_entity.type
_entity.pdbx_description
1 polymer ?
#
loop_
_entity_poly.entity_id
_entity_poly.type
_entity_poly.pdbx_seq_one_letter_code
_entity_poly.pdbx_strand_id
1 'polypeptide(L)'
;MLDSSSSSPRQGSFYDPEFICEQLIPEDSFYRQFKEKVGRLITDRMFESMYCTDNGRPPISPALLAKATVLRFHRNLSDREMERACAYDIEINFALGLLLDARPFDHSSLGDFRKRLLEHAQEKAVFDKLLSKLVKVGLIGRN
;
A
#
# COMPACT_ATOMS: atom_id res chain seq x y z
N MET A 1 -24.58 32.51 15.93
CA MET A 1 -25.23 31.64 14.94
C MET A 1 -24.48 31.82 13.63
N LEU A 2 -24.18 30.73 12.92
CA LEU A 2 -23.30 30.59 11.73
C LEU A 2 -21.87 30.10 12.03
N ASP A 3 -21.71 28.78 12.07
CA ASP A 3 -20.58 28.13 11.38
C ASP A 3 -21.17 26.92 10.64
N SER A 4 -21.42 27.13 9.35
CA SER A 4 -21.88 26.10 8.41
C SER A 4 -20.70 25.77 7.50
N SER A 5 -19.67 25.16 8.09
CA SER A 5 -18.63 24.47 7.34
C SER A 5 -19.24 23.18 6.74
N SER A 6 -20.11 23.33 5.74
CA SER A 6 -20.61 22.22 4.93
C SER A 6 -19.47 21.71 4.05
N SER A 7 -18.67 20.79 4.58
CA SER A 7 -17.84 19.91 3.76
C SER A 7 -18.78 19.19 2.80
N SER A 8 -18.80 19.59 1.52
CA SER A 8 -19.52 18.85 0.48
C SER A 8 -19.19 17.36 0.63
N PRO A 9 -20.18 16.46 0.65
CA PRO A 9 -19.88 15.03 0.70
C PRO A 9 -18.98 14.71 -0.49
N ARG A 10 -17.80 14.15 -0.22
CA ARG A 10 -16.92 13.66 -1.29
C ARG A 10 -17.74 12.67 -2.10
N GLN A 11 -18.01 13.00 -3.36
CA GLN A 11 -18.65 12.06 -4.27
C GLN A 11 -17.63 10.97 -4.57
N GLY A 12 -17.71 9.87 -3.82
CA GLY A 12 -16.85 8.70 -3.97
C GLY A 12 -17.33 7.80 -5.11
N SER A 13 -16.42 6.98 -5.64
CA SER A 13 -16.79 5.90 -6.56
C SER A 13 -17.62 4.84 -5.84
N PHE A 14 -18.53 4.18 -6.55
CA PHE A 14 -19.22 3.00 -6.01
C PHE A 14 -18.24 1.87 -5.62
N TYR A 15 -17.10 1.80 -6.33
CA TYR A 15 -16.04 0.83 -6.06
C TYR A 15 -15.05 1.28 -4.99
N ASP A 16 -15.28 2.43 -4.34
CA ASP A 16 -14.39 2.92 -3.30
C ASP A 16 -14.55 2.05 -2.04
N PRO A 17 -13.49 1.36 -1.58
CA PRO A 17 -13.57 0.56 -0.38
C PRO A 17 -13.85 1.40 0.87
N GLU A 18 -13.61 2.72 0.86
CA GLU A 18 -13.73 3.57 2.05
C GLU A 18 -15.13 3.51 2.68
N PHE A 19 -16.20 3.50 1.87
CA PHE A 19 -17.58 3.44 2.36
C PHE A 19 -18.00 2.05 2.84
N ILE A 20 -17.60 1.01 2.11
CA ILE A 20 -18.03 -0.38 2.40
C ILE A 20 -17.19 -0.96 3.54
N CYS A 21 -15.88 -0.69 3.54
CA CYS A 21 -14.94 -1.30 4.47
C CYS A 21 -14.96 -0.68 5.86
N GLU A 22 -15.46 0.55 6.01
CA GLU A 22 -15.65 1.16 7.33
C GLU A 22 -16.45 0.26 8.27
N GLN A 23 -17.45 -0.45 7.73
CA GLN A 23 -18.32 -1.37 8.49
C GLN A 23 -17.81 -2.82 8.50
N LEU A 24 -17.08 -3.25 7.46
CA LEU A 24 -16.65 -4.64 7.34
C LEU A 24 -15.32 -4.94 8.04
N ILE A 25 -14.44 -3.95 8.16
CA ILE A 25 -13.09 -4.13 8.68
C ILE A 25 -13.05 -3.56 10.11
N PRO A 26 -12.82 -4.37 11.15
CA PRO A 26 -12.78 -3.90 12.53
C PRO A 26 -11.80 -2.74 12.75
N GLU A 27 -12.11 -1.86 13.70
CA GLU A 27 -11.26 -0.70 14.02
C GLU A 27 -9.85 -1.11 14.49
N ASP A 28 -9.75 -2.23 15.21
CA ASP A 28 -8.52 -2.80 15.73
C ASP A 28 -7.81 -3.73 14.74
N SER A 29 -8.36 -3.95 13.54
CA SER A 29 -7.78 -4.83 12.53
C SER A 29 -6.38 -4.37 12.07
N PHE A 30 -5.53 -5.34 11.74
CA PHE A 30 -4.22 -5.08 11.15
C PHE A 30 -4.32 -4.20 9.88
N TYR A 31 -5.30 -4.43 9.01
CA TYR A 31 -5.44 -3.74 7.71
C TYR A 31 -5.77 -2.26 7.86
N ARG A 32 -6.63 -1.93 8.82
CA ARG A 32 -6.94 -0.53 9.12
C ARG A 32 -5.74 0.19 9.70
N GLN A 33 -5.12 -0.43 10.71
CA GLN A 33 -3.88 0.10 11.28
C GLN A 33 -2.78 0.23 10.22
N PHE A 34 -2.67 -0.72 9.28
CA PHE A 34 -1.74 -0.66 8.17
C PHE A 34 -2.05 0.53 7.25
N LYS A 35 -3.29 0.70 6.81
CA LYS A 35 -3.72 1.83 5.96
C LYS A 35 -3.33 3.16 6.59
N GLU A 36 -3.66 3.35 7.87
CA GLU A 36 -3.46 4.61 8.59
C GLU A 36 -1.98 4.90 8.89
N LYS A 37 -1.28 3.90 9.41
CA LYS A 37 0.11 4.05 9.89
C LYS A 37 1.08 3.97 8.73
N VAL A 38 0.94 2.99 7.85
CA VAL A 38 1.90 2.70 6.78
C VAL A 38 1.63 3.54 5.54
N GLY A 39 0.36 3.78 5.22
CA GLY A 39 -0.03 4.61 4.08
C GLY A 39 0.56 6.02 4.10
N ARG A 40 0.77 6.60 5.29
CA ARG A 40 1.40 7.92 5.47
C ARG A 40 2.93 7.88 5.47
N LEU A 41 3.52 6.73 5.82
CA LEU A 41 4.97 6.59 5.99
C LEU A 41 5.68 6.25 4.70
N ILE A 42 5.01 5.54 3.79
CA ILE A 42 5.55 5.13 2.49
C ILE A 42 5.00 6.07 1.41
N THR A 43 5.89 6.85 0.79
CA THR A 43 5.55 7.75 -0.31
C THR A 43 6.46 7.50 -1.50
N ASP A 44 6.02 7.84 -2.71
CA ASP A 44 6.80 7.62 -3.92
C ASP A 44 8.14 8.37 -3.88
N ARG A 45 8.21 9.50 -3.15
CA ARG A 45 9.43 10.26 -2.89
C ARG A 45 10.57 9.43 -2.30
N MET A 46 10.25 8.40 -1.53
CA MET A 46 11.26 7.52 -0.93
C MET A 46 11.99 6.66 -1.96
N PHE A 47 11.43 6.55 -3.17
CA PHE A 47 11.90 5.67 -4.22
C PHE A 47 12.32 6.42 -5.49
N GLU A 48 12.17 7.75 -5.53
CA GLU A 48 12.49 8.59 -6.70
C GLU A 48 13.87 8.30 -7.28
N SER A 49 14.89 8.07 -6.44
CA SER A 49 16.26 7.78 -6.91
C SER A 49 16.40 6.47 -7.68
N MET A 50 15.40 5.59 -7.68
CA MET A 50 15.39 4.31 -8.40
C MET A 50 14.64 4.38 -9.74
N TYR A 51 13.99 5.51 -10.03
CA TYR A 51 13.14 5.67 -11.21
C TYR A 51 13.55 6.91 -12.00
N CYS A 52 13.59 6.78 -13.32
CA CYS A 52 13.79 7.92 -14.20
C CYS A 52 12.44 8.61 -14.44
N THR A 53 12.36 9.92 -14.22
CA THR A 53 11.14 10.71 -14.46
C THR A 53 10.88 10.97 -15.94
N ASP A 54 11.93 10.91 -16.76
CA ASP A 54 11.92 11.46 -18.12
C ASP A 54 11.98 10.35 -19.19
N ASN A 55 11.73 9.10 -18.83
CA ASN A 55 11.78 7.98 -19.78
C ASN A 55 10.70 6.92 -19.50
N GLY A 56 10.00 6.51 -20.56
CA GLY A 56 9.06 5.39 -20.55
C GLY A 56 7.63 5.71 -20.10
N ARG A 57 6.85 4.64 -19.89
CA ARG A 57 5.47 4.70 -19.38
C ARG A 57 5.50 5.13 -17.90
N PRO A 58 4.53 5.94 -17.42
CA PRO A 58 4.41 6.25 -15.99
C PRO A 58 4.49 4.96 -15.17
N PRO A 59 5.44 4.86 -14.22
CA PRO A 59 5.61 3.64 -13.44
C PRO A 59 4.39 3.45 -12.54
N ILE A 60 4.07 2.18 -12.25
CA ILE A 60 3.22 1.85 -11.11
C ILE A 60 3.85 2.50 -9.87
N SER A 61 3.03 3.12 -9.02
CA SER A 61 3.51 3.79 -7.79
C SER A 61 4.45 2.85 -7.00
N PRO A 62 5.74 3.19 -6.84
CA PRO A 62 6.66 2.39 -6.04
C PRO A 62 6.23 2.30 -4.57
N ALA A 63 5.54 3.31 -4.03
CA ALA A 63 4.92 3.23 -2.71
C ALA A 63 3.82 2.18 -2.63
N LEU A 64 3.00 2.06 -3.69
CA LEU A 64 2.00 0.99 -3.78
C LEU A 64 2.67 -0.39 -3.79
N LEU A 65 3.71 -0.58 -4.61
CA LEU A 65 4.46 -1.85 -4.69
C LEU A 65 5.17 -2.19 -3.37
N ALA A 66 5.69 -1.19 -2.66
CA ALA A 66 6.28 -1.37 -1.33
C ALA A 66 5.24 -1.82 -0.30
N LYS A 67 4.08 -1.14 -0.23
CA LYS A 67 2.96 -1.53 0.65
C LYS A 67 2.48 -2.95 0.34
N ALA A 68 2.28 -3.26 -0.94
CA ALA A 68 1.87 -4.59 -1.39
C ALA A 68 2.90 -5.66 -1.02
N THR A 69 4.20 -5.35 -1.12
CA THR A 69 5.28 -6.25 -0.71
C THR A 69 5.19 -6.57 0.79
N VAL A 70 4.93 -5.57 1.65
CA VAL A 70 4.76 -5.79 3.10
C VAL A 70 3.52 -6.66 3.39
N LEU A 71 2.38 -6.35 2.76
CA LEU A 71 1.15 -7.15 2.94
C LEU A 71 1.33 -8.60 2.47
N ARG A 72 2.00 -8.77 1.33
CA ARG A 72 2.37 -10.09 0.79
C ARG A 72 3.19 -10.88 1.82
N PHE A 73 4.20 -10.27 2.44
CA PHE A 73 4.98 -10.93 3.49
C PHE A 73 4.15 -11.23 4.73
N HIS A 74 3.32 -10.29 5.19
CA HIS A 74 2.45 -10.47 6.36
C HIS A 74 1.46 -11.64 6.19
N ARG A 75 0.88 -11.79 4.99
CA ARG A 75 -0.05 -12.88 4.64
C ARG A 75 0.65 -14.14 4.13
N ASN A 76 1.98 -14.17 4.09
CA ASN A 76 2.78 -15.27 3.54
C ASN A 76 2.34 -15.68 2.12
N LEU A 77 2.09 -14.69 1.26
CA LEU A 77 1.65 -14.88 -0.13
C LEU A 77 2.83 -14.88 -1.10
N SER A 78 2.71 -15.61 -2.21
CA SER A 78 3.52 -15.41 -3.41
C SER A 78 3.12 -14.12 -4.13
N ASP A 79 3.94 -13.66 -5.09
CA ASP A 79 3.58 -12.48 -5.92
C ASP A 79 2.30 -12.71 -6.73
N ARG A 80 2.09 -13.94 -7.22
CA ARG A 80 0.89 -14.31 -7.97
C ARG A 80 -0.35 -14.34 -7.07
N GLU A 81 -0.19 -14.78 -5.83
CA GLU A 81 -1.28 -14.74 -4.86
C GLU A 81 -1.58 -13.30 -4.44
N MET A 82 -0.55 -12.45 -4.29
CA MET A 82 -0.76 -11.02 -4.00
C MET A 82 -1.47 -10.30 -5.16
N GLU A 83 -1.05 -10.54 -6.41
CA GLU A 83 -1.73 -10.03 -7.61
C GLU A 83 -3.21 -10.44 -7.61
N ARG A 84 -3.49 -11.72 -7.35
CA ARG A 84 -4.85 -12.25 -7.26
C ARG A 84 -5.62 -11.64 -6.10
N ALA A 85 -4.99 -11.47 -4.94
CA ALA A 85 -5.68 -10.95 -3.77
C ALA A 85 -6.06 -9.47 -3.96
N CYS A 86 -5.25 -8.66 -4.67
CA CYS A 86 -5.69 -7.33 -5.12
C CYS A 86 -6.97 -7.35 -6.00
N ALA A 87 -7.36 -8.50 -6.54
CA ALA A 87 -8.56 -8.61 -7.38
C ALA A 87 -9.85 -8.91 -6.60
N TYR A 88 -9.78 -9.49 -5.41
CA TYR A 88 -10.96 -9.98 -4.67
C TYR A 88 -10.90 -9.81 -3.15
N ASP A 89 -9.71 -9.58 -2.58
CA ASP A 89 -9.53 -9.47 -1.13
C ASP A 89 -9.77 -8.03 -0.69
N ILE A 90 -10.91 -7.84 -0.02
CA ILE A 90 -11.37 -6.52 0.42
C ILE A 90 -10.46 -5.91 1.49
N GLU A 91 -9.83 -6.73 2.34
CA GLU A 91 -8.91 -6.25 3.37
C GLU A 91 -7.64 -5.70 2.75
N ILE A 92 -7.13 -6.38 1.71
CA ILE A 92 -5.97 -5.91 0.94
C ILE A 92 -6.31 -4.65 0.15
N ASN A 93 -7.46 -4.61 -0.54
CA ASN A 93 -7.88 -3.43 -1.28
C ASN A 93 -8.03 -2.22 -0.36
N PHE A 94 -8.65 -2.41 0.80
CA PHE A 94 -8.76 -1.36 1.80
C PHE A 94 -7.39 -0.89 2.31
N ALA A 95 -6.51 -1.82 2.70
CA ALA A 95 -5.19 -1.49 3.23
C ALA A 95 -4.30 -0.76 2.22
N LEU A 96 -4.44 -1.06 0.93
CA LEU A 96 -3.70 -0.41 -0.15
C LEU A 96 -4.36 0.90 -0.64
N GLY A 97 -5.65 1.09 -0.37
CA GLY A 97 -6.46 2.20 -0.89
C GLY A 97 -6.85 2.00 -2.36
N LEU A 98 -7.13 0.76 -2.75
CA LEU A 98 -7.50 0.38 -4.11
C LEU A 98 -9.02 0.33 -4.28
N LEU A 99 -9.51 0.77 -5.44
CA LEU A 99 -10.88 0.49 -5.85
C LEU A 99 -11.09 -1.03 -5.95
N LEU A 100 -12.30 -1.49 -5.65
CA LEU A 100 -12.64 -2.92 -5.64
C LEU A 100 -12.51 -3.59 -7.02
N ASP A 101 -12.58 -2.83 -8.10
CA ASP A 101 -12.39 -3.28 -9.49
C ASP A 101 -10.95 -3.08 -10.00
N ALA A 102 -10.05 -2.53 -9.18
CA ALA A 102 -8.70 -2.20 -9.60
C ALA A 102 -7.86 -3.46 -9.90
N ARG A 103 -6.92 -3.30 -10.83
CA ARG A 103 -5.84 -4.25 -11.12
C ARG A 103 -4.52 -3.47 -11.14
N PRO A 104 -3.92 -3.21 -9.96
CA PRO A 104 -2.87 -2.20 -9.84
C PRO A 104 -1.54 -2.61 -10.48
N PHE A 105 -1.26 -3.91 -10.55
CA PHE A 105 -0.02 -4.47 -11.05
C PHE A 105 -0.19 -5.97 -11.34
N ASP A 106 0.71 -6.52 -12.14
CA ASP A 106 0.89 -7.97 -12.30
C ASP A 106 1.95 -8.51 -11.31
N HIS A 107 2.04 -9.83 -11.15
CA HIS A 107 3.03 -10.46 -10.27
C HIS A 107 4.49 -10.09 -10.59
N SER A 108 4.83 -9.84 -11.85
CA SER A 108 6.20 -9.51 -12.26
C SER A 108 6.62 -8.14 -11.75
N SER A 109 5.67 -7.21 -11.62
CA SER A 109 5.90 -5.86 -11.09
C SER A 109 6.46 -5.88 -9.66
N LEU A 110 6.02 -6.82 -8.81
CA LEU A 110 6.54 -6.98 -7.45
C LEU A 110 7.96 -7.55 -7.46
N GLY A 111 8.25 -8.47 -8.37
CA GLY A 111 9.60 -9.01 -8.60
C GLY A 111 10.59 -7.93 -9.06
N ASP A 112 10.21 -7.17 -10.08
CA ASP A 112 11.00 -6.07 -10.63
C ASP A 112 11.25 -4.97 -9.60
N PHE A 113 10.24 -4.64 -8.79
CA PHE A 113 10.39 -3.68 -7.71
C PHE A 113 11.45 -4.12 -6.70
N ARG A 114 11.43 -5.39 -6.26
CA ARG A 114 12.46 -5.90 -5.34
C ARG A 114 13.84 -5.96 -5.99
N LYS A 115 13.91 -6.30 -7.27
CA LYS A 115 15.17 -6.24 -8.02
C LYS A 115 15.76 -4.82 -8.04
N ARG A 116 14.94 -3.79 -8.29
CA ARG A 116 15.39 -2.39 -8.23
C ARG A 116 15.86 -1.99 -6.83
N LEU A 117 15.16 -2.42 -5.78
CA LEU A 117 15.59 -2.16 -4.40
C LEU A 117 17.02 -2.69 -4.14
N LEU A 118 17.31 -3.91 -4.63
CA LEU A 118 18.62 -4.54 -4.54
C LEU A 118 19.69 -3.76 -5.32
N GLU A 119 19.41 -3.43 -6.59
CA GLU A 119 20.35 -2.75 -7.50
C GLU A 119 20.79 -1.39 -6.97
N HIS A 120 19.89 -0.65 -6.31
CA HIS A 120 20.19 0.68 -5.80
C HIS A 120 20.79 0.67 -4.38
N ALA A 121 21.06 -0.49 -3.77
CA ALA A 121 21.49 -0.65 -2.37
C ALA A 121 20.60 0.09 -1.35
N GLN A 122 19.40 0.48 -1.77
CA GLN A 122 18.38 1.16 -0.97
C GLN A 122 17.50 0.17 -0.23
N GLU A 123 17.57 -1.13 -0.57
CA GLU A 123 16.77 -2.19 0.06
C GLU A 123 16.94 -2.17 1.57
N LYS A 124 18.17 -2.25 2.10
CA LYS A 124 18.37 -2.19 3.55
C LYS A 124 17.92 -0.87 4.14
N ALA A 125 18.36 0.28 3.61
CA ALA A 125 18.08 1.56 4.27
C ALA A 125 16.57 1.90 4.28
N VAL A 126 15.86 1.69 3.17
CA VAL A 126 14.44 1.98 3.06
C VAL A 126 13.62 0.91 3.75
N PHE A 127 13.93 -0.37 3.51
CA PHE A 127 13.18 -1.49 4.09
C PHE A 127 13.46 -1.65 5.59
N ASP A 128 14.68 -1.43 6.09
CA ASP A 128 14.97 -1.39 7.54
C ASP A 128 14.28 -0.19 8.20
N LYS A 129 14.23 0.98 7.55
CA LYS A 129 13.46 2.12 8.07
C LYS A 129 11.96 1.81 8.09
N LEU A 130 11.46 1.12 7.07
CA LEU A 130 10.07 0.67 6.99
C LEU A 130 9.76 -0.35 8.07
N LEU A 131 10.56 -1.42 8.14
CA LEU A 131 10.41 -2.50 9.09
C LEU A 131 10.58 -2.02 10.52
N SER A 132 11.57 -1.16 10.79
CA SER A 132 11.73 -0.55 12.12
C SER A 132 10.56 0.34 12.50
N LYS A 133 9.96 1.08 11.56
CA LYS A 133 8.71 1.81 11.80
C LYS A 133 7.54 0.84 12.05
N LEU A 134 7.39 -0.21 11.26
CA LEU A 134 6.33 -1.20 11.42
C LEU A 134 6.42 -1.92 12.78
N VAL A 135 7.63 -2.28 13.20
CA VAL A 135 7.92 -2.85 14.53
C VAL A 135 7.61 -1.83 15.63
N LYS A 136 8.05 -0.58 15.51
CA LYS A 136 7.76 0.48 16.51
C LYS A 136 6.27 0.72 16.70
N VAL A 137 5.48 0.58 15.64
CA VAL A 137 4.03 0.80 15.70
C VAL A 137 3.28 -0.52 16.00
N GLY A 138 4.00 -1.59 16.34
CA GLY A 138 3.44 -2.87 16.80
C GLY A 138 2.77 -3.70 15.71
N LEU A 139 2.95 -3.35 14.43
CA LEU A 139 2.32 -4.04 13.31
C LEU A 139 3.03 -5.35 12.95
N ILE A 140 4.32 -5.46 13.23
CA ILE A 140 5.11 -6.67 12.94
C ILE A 140 5.91 -7.03 14.20
N GLY A 141 5.89 -8.30 14.59
CA GLY A 141 6.72 -8.84 15.67
C GLY A 141 8.19 -8.87 15.25
N ARG A 142 9.08 -8.42 16.13
CA ARG A 142 10.53 -8.56 15.91
C ARG A 142 10.91 -9.99 16.32
N ASN A 143 11.08 -10.87 15.34
CA ASN A 143 11.71 -12.19 15.57
C ASN A 143 13.19 -12.04 15.87
#